data_AF-A0AA38F124-F1
#
_entry.id   AF-A0AA38F124-F1
#
_cell.length_a   1.000
_cell.length_b   1.000
_cell.length_c   1.000
_cell.angle_alpha   90.00
_cell.angle_beta   90.00
_cell.angle_gamma   90.00
#
_symmetry.space_group_name_H-M   'P 1'
#
loop_
_entity.id
_entity.type
_entity.pdbx_description
1 polymer ?
#
loop_
_entity_poly.entity_id
_entity_poly.type
_entity_poly.pdbx_seq_one_letter_code
_entity_poly.pdbx_strand_id
1 'polypeptide(L)'
;LHKILDFFDLVRLGRATPFISISKVMLHSIRRTFLLLKKTSIGEIKPTTAGSLHEIVEFPSCSGTLLPYSAGAEKIGVNNGLMGDNLPPQDEVVTLMQNNNIGKLRIYKAEPHVLEAFANSGIEIIIGVANFELRDISSNQEVANMWVDENIIPYYPATNIKYIAVGNQAFEKTKYGLYVLSAMNNIQIALEKANLQHRIKVSPTHGRAVIPMSLLPSKGTFNNRVN
;
A
#
# COMPACT_ATOMS: atom_id res chain seq x y z
N LEU A 1 17.26 -20.81 4.09
CA LEU A 1 16.95 -20.89 5.54
C LEU A 1 18.13 -20.47 6.42
N HIS A 2 19.34 -21.02 6.26
CA HIS A 2 20.48 -20.65 7.11
C HIS A 2 20.97 -19.20 6.97
N LYS A 3 21.00 -18.63 5.75
CA LYS A 3 21.33 -17.20 5.56
C LYS A 3 20.28 -16.22 6.09
N ILE A 4 19.04 -16.69 6.26
CA ILE A 4 17.95 -15.92 6.87
C ILE A 4 18.12 -15.88 8.39
N LEU A 5 18.69 -16.93 8.99
CA LEU A 5 18.95 -17.03 10.43
C LEU A 5 20.11 -16.13 10.89
N ASP A 6 21.17 -15.97 10.08
CA ASP A 6 22.30 -15.09 10.44
C ASP A 6 21.89 -13.60 10.49
N PHE A 7 20.88 -13.19 9.72
CA PHE A 7 20.31 -11.84 9.77
C PHE A 7 19.52 -11.59 11.08
N PHE A 8 18.96 -12.63 11.70
CA PHE A 8 18.20 -12.52 12.94
C PHE A 8 19.10 -12.29 14.18
N ASP A 9 20.34 -12.77 14.18
CA ASP A 9 21.26 -12.56 15.30
C ASP A 9 21.88 -11.15 15.32
N LEU A 10 21.99 -10.49 14.16
CA LEU A 10 22.48 -9.10 14.09
C LEU A 10 21.48 -8.08 14.68
N VAL A 11 20.17 -8.34 14.55
CA VAL A 11 19.09 -7.49 15.07
C VAL A 11 18.93 -7.63 16.60
N ARG A 12 19.47 -8.70 17.19
CA ARG A 12 19.41 -8.99 18.63
C ARG A 12 20.32 -8.08 19.47
N LEU A 13 21.33 -7.43 18.88
CA LEU A 13 22.36 -6.66 19.58
C LEU A 13 22.05 -5.16 19.83
N GLY A 14 20.80 -4.73 19.65
CA GLY A 14 20.26 -3.60 20.44
C GLY A 14 20.89 -2.22 20.27
N ARG A 15 21.31 -1.82 19.06
CA ARG A 15 21.70 -0.42 18.76
C ARG A 15 20.84 0.20 17.66
N ALA A 16 19.67 0.75 18.01
CA ALA A 16 18.99 1.86 17.31
C ALA A 16 17.69 2.29 18.02
N THR A 17 17.55 3.62 18.18
CA THR A 17 16.50 4.42 18.82
C THR A 17 15.16 4.45 18.05
N PRO A 18 14.06 5.02 18.62
CA PRO A 18 12.71 4.59 18.30
C PRO A 18 12.08 5.38 17.15
N PHE A 19 12.12 4.85 15.93
CA PHE A 19 11.12 5.13 14.91
C PHE A 19 10.88 3.84 14.12
N ILE A 20 9.63 3.38 14.13
CA ILE A 20 9.23 2.11 13.52
C ILE A 20 9.16 2.33 12.00
N SER A 21 10.31 2.12 11.35
CA SER A 21 10.37 1.77 9.94
C SER A 21 9.96 0.30 9.75
N ILE A 22 9.53 -0.05 8.55
CA ILE A 22 8.69 -1.20 8.16
C ILE A 22 9.25 -2.59 8.55
N SER A 23 10.48 -2.69 9.06
CA SER A 23 11.10 -3.97 9.43
C SER A 23 10.55 -4.65 10.70
N LYS A 24 10.07 -3.90 11.71
CA LYS A 24 9.62 -4.54 12.99
C LYS A 24 8.13 -4.85 13.05
N VAL A 25 7.27 -3.97 12.54
CA VAL A 25 5.81 -4.15 12.65
C VAL A 25 5.27 -5.15 11.63
N MET A 26 5.81 -5.18 10.41
CA MET A 26 5.45 -6.17 9.41
C MET A 26 5.89 -7.59 9.86
N LEU A 27 7.10 -7.71 10.40
CA LEU A 27 7.65 -8.96 10.90
C LEU A 27 6.91 -9.47 12.16
N HIS A 28 6.50 -8.57 13.06
CA HIS A 28 5.69 -8.94 14.22
C HIS A 28 4.26 -9.35 13.83
N SER A 29 3.66 -8.71 12.81
CA SER A 29 2.32 -9.05 12.33
C SER A 29 2.30 -10.40 11.60
N ILE A 30 3.26 -10.66 10.72
CA ILE A 30 3.39 -11.96 10.02
C ILE A 30 3.69 -13.08 11.03
N ARG A 31 4.60 -12.85 11.98
CA ARG A 31 4.95 -13.83 13.01
C ARG A 31 3.80 -14.06 14.01
N ARG A 32 2.99 -13.04 14.34
CA ARG A 32 1.77 -13.20 15.15
C ARG A 32 0.68 -13.97 14.41
N THR A 33 0.44 -13.69 13.13
CA THR A 33 -0.54 -14.46 12.34
C THR A 33 -0.12 -15.92 12.23
N PHE A 34 1.16 -16.20 12.00
CA PHE A 34 1.69 -17.57 11.93
C PHE A 34 1.70 -18.30 13.29
N LEU A 35 1.97 -17.60 14.39
CA LEU A 35 1.91 -18.16 15.75
C LEU A 35 0.48 -18.35 16.25
N LEU A 36 -0.45 -17.47 15.89
CA LEU A 36 -1.88 -17.61 16.22
C LEU A 36 -2.46 -18.84 15.53
N LEU A 37 -2.12 -19.07 14.25
CA LEU A 37 -2.50 -20.28 13.52
C LEU A 37 -1.93 -21.58 14.15
N LYS A 38 -0.75 -21.52 14.78
CA LYS A 38 -0.18 -22.66 15.53
C LYS A 38 -0.71 -22.84 16.96
N LYS A 39 -1.25 -21.79 17.59
CA LYS A 39 -1.69 -21.82 19.00
C LYS A 39 -3.16 -22.15 19.18
N THR A 40 -4.00 -21.85 18.19
CA THR A 40 -5.34 -22.40 18.11
C THR A 40 -5.21 -23.81 17.54
N SER A 41 -5.51 -24.85 18.33
CA SER A 41 -5.56 -26.25 17.87
C SER A 41 -6.62 -26.43 16.77
N ILE A 42 -6.29 -26.02 15.55
CA ILE A 42 -7.12 -26.15 14.35
C ILE A 42 -6.31 -26.98 13.35
N GLY A 43 -6.55 -28.29 13.41
CA GLY A 43 -6.16 -29.25 12.38
C GLY A 43 -4.71 -29.75 12.43
N GLU A 44 -4.54 -31.08 12.41
CA GLU A 44 -3.28 -31.70 12.03
C GLU A 44 -3.08 -31.59 10.51
N ILE A 45 -1.93 -31.08 10.09
CA ILE A 45 -1.50 -31.09 8.69
C ILE A 45 -0.91 -32.48 8.42
N LYS A 46 -1.60 -33.32 7.64
CA LYS A 46 -1.00 -34.55 7.09
C LYS A 46 -0.41 -34.26 5.70
N PRO A 47 0.81 -34.72 5.40
CA PRO A 47 1.40 -34.54 4.08
C PRO A 47 0.68 -35.45 3.06
N THR A 48 0.14 -34.85 2.00
CA THR A 48 -0.35 -35.58 0.82
C THR A 48 0.72 -35.64 -0.28
N THR A 49 0.76 -36.79 -0.95
CA THR A 49 1.74 -37.20 -1.96
C THR A 49 1.89 -36.18 -3.10
N ALA A 50 3.12 -36.00 -3.56
CA ALA A 50 3.52 -35.05 -4.59
C ALA A 50 2.62 -35.10 -5.84
N GLY A 51 1.97 -33.98 -6.17
CA GLY A 51 1.25 -33.81 -7.43
C GLY A 51 -0.09 -33.03 -7.39
N SER A 52 -0.60 -32.61 -6.24
CA SER A 52 -1.85 -31.83 -6.15
C SER A 52 -1.62 -30.37 -5.72
N LEU A 53 -2.17 -29.41 -6.47
CA LEU A 53 -2.15 -27.95 -6.17
C LEU A 53 -3.18 -27.54 -5.10
N HIS A 54 -3.74 -28.47 -4.35
CA HIS A 54 -4.75 -28.19 -3.34
C HIS A 54 -4.26 -28.62 -1.95
N GLU A 55 -4.04 -27.63 -1.09
CA GLU A 55 -3.89 -27.80 0.35
C GLU A 55 -5.30 -27.81 0.96
N ILE A 56 -5.73 -28.95 1.50
CA ILE A 56 -7.08 -29.14 2.06
C ILE A 56 -7.01 -28.94 3.58
N VAL A 57 -7.77 -27.98 4.09
CA VAL A 57 -8.02 -27.82 5.53
C VAL A 57 -9.43 -28.32 5.81
N GLU A 58 -9.55 -29.49 6.45
CA GLU A 58 -10.85 -30.00 6.91
C GLU A 58 -11.23 -29.40 8.27
N PHE A 59 -12.42 -28.79 8.32
CA PHE A 59 -13.05 -28.33 9.56
C PHE A 59 -14.11 -29.35 10.02
N PRO A 60 -14.01 -29.94 11.22
CA PRO A 60 -14.97 -30.93 11.68
C PRO A 60 -16.21 -30.22 12.23
N SER A 61 -17.13 -29.80 11.35
CA SER A 61 -18.53 -29.48 11.73
C SER A 61 -19.45 -29.18 10.54
N CYS A 62 -18.92 -28.80 9.37
CA CYS A 62 -19.77 -28.53 8.20
C CYS A 62 -19.47 -29.53 7.08
N SER A 63 -20.34 -30.53 6.94
CA SER A 63 -20.38 -31.39 5.76
C SER A 63 -20.55 -30.54 4.49
N GLY A 64 -19.54 -30.60 3.63
CA GLY A 64 -19.74 -30.68 2.19
C GLY A 64 -20.25 -29.43 1.46
N THR A 65 -19.67 -28.26 1.70
CA THR A 65 -19.68 -27.21 0.66
C THR A 65 -18.24 -26.89 0.27
N LEU A 66 -17.79 -27.48 -0.83
CA LEU A 66 -16.60 -27.04 -1.55
C LEU A 66 -16.91 -25.65 -2.10
N LEU A 67 -16.53 -24.59 -1.38
CA LEU A 67 -16.41 -23.28 -2.01
C LEU A 67 -15.08 -23.29 -2.77
N PRO A 68 -15.06 -23.32 -4.10
CA PRO A 68 -13.82 -23.07 -4.82
C PRO A 68 -13.28 -21.72 -4.34
N TYR A 69 -12.01 -21.68 -3.93
CA TYR A 69 -11.27 -20.42 -3.84
C TYR A 69 -11.29 -19.85 -5.25
N SER A 70 -12.27 -18.99 -5.50
CA SER A 70 -12.46 -18.38 -6.79
C SER A 70 -11.16 -17.68 -7.14
N ALA A 71 -10.69 -17.89 -8.37
CA ALA A 71 -9.65 -17.08 -8.99
C ALA A 71 -10.00 -15.56 -9.05
N GLY A 72 -11.12 -15.15 -8.47
CA GLY A 72 -11.57 -13.77 -8.25
C GLY A 72 -11.47 -13.25 -6.81
N ALA A 73 -10.71 -13.89 -5.90
CA ALA A 73 -10.40 -13.26 -4.61
C ALA A 73 -9.54 -12.01 -4.83
N GLU A 74 -10.03 -10.85 -4.40
CA GLU A 74 -9.35 -9.58 -4.57
C GLU A 74 -8.00 -9.58 -3.81
N LYS A 75 -6.89 -9.29 -4.52
CA LYS A 75 -5.55 -9.28 -3.91
C LYS A 75 -5.40 -8.15 -2.89
N ILE A 76 -4.72 -8.43 -1.78
CA ILE A 76 -4.39 -7.44 -0.75
C ILE A 76 -3.34 -6.44 -1.23
N GLY A 77 -3.18 -5.34 -0.49
CA GLY A 77 -2.20 -4.29 -0.77
C GLY A 77 -1.25 -3.99 0.38
N VAL A 78 -0.10 -3.40 0.04
CA VAL A 78 0.96 -2.99 1.00
C VAL A 78 1.46 -1.57 0.71
N ASN A 79 1.93 -0.88 1.75
CA ASN A 79 2.63 0.40 1.60
C ASN A 79 4.14 0.14 1.46
N ASN A 80 4.76 0.65 0.40
CA ASN A 80 6.20 0.58 0.17
C ASN A 80 6.87 1.86 0.68
N GLY A 81 7.46 1.78 1.87
CA GLY A 81 8.23 2.86 2.45
C GLY A 81 9.69 2.74 2.05
N LEU A 82 10.24 3.78 1.45
CA LEU A 82 11.62 3.82 0.94
C LEU A 82 12.62 4.44 1.93
N MET A 83 12.17 4.84 3.13
CA MET A 83 13.02 5.38 4.18
C MET A 83 13.64 4.25 5.02
N GLY A 84 14.65 3.60 4.44
CA GLY A 84 15.47 2.58 5.09
C GLY A 84 16.84 2.47 4.42
N ASP A 85 17.84 2.03 5.17
CA ASP A 85 19.24 1.96 4.76
C ASP A 85 19.64 0.58 4.20
N ASN A 86 18.78 -0.43 4.35
CA ASN A 86 19.02 -1.81 3.95
C ASN A 86 17.83 -2.43 3.20
N LEU A 87 17.10 -1.61 2.45
CA LEU A 87 15.95 -2.06 1.68
C LEU A 87 16.39 -2.85 0.45
N PRO A 88 15.66 -3.92 0.07
CA PRO A 88 15.95 -4.66 -1.14
C PRO A 88 15.72 -3.78 -2.39
N PRO A 89 16.41 -4.09 -3.51
CA PRO A 89 16.10 -3.56 -4.83
C PRO A 89 14.61 -3.71 -5.20
N GLN A 90 14.07 -2.80 -6.01
CA GLN A 90 12.62 -2.75 -6.26
C GLN A 90 12.11 -3.92 -7.13
N ASP A 91 12.95 -4.49 -7.98
CA ASP A 91 12.70 -5.74 -8.71
C ASP A 91 12.58 -6.96 -7.77
N GLU A 92 13.39 -7.01 -6.73
CA GLU A 92 13.22 -8.01 -5.65
C GLU A 92 11.92 -7.78 -4.88
N VAL A 93 11.51 -6.52 -4.65
CA VAL A 93 10.21 -6.20 -4.03
C VAL A 93 9.04 -6.66 -4.91
N VAL A 94 9.11 -6.46 -6.23
CA VAL A 94 8.10 -6.95 -7.18
C VAL A 94 7.99 -8.48 -7.09
N THR A 95 9.12 -9.17 -7.14
CA THR A 95 9.19 -10.63 -7.03
C THR A 95 8.61 -11.11 -5.70
N LEU A 96 8.96 -10.43 -4.60
CA LEU A 96 8.43 -10.72 -3.27
C LEU A 96 6.90 -10.55 -3.24
N MET A 97 6.37 -9.48 -3.81
CA MET A 97 4.93 -9.24 -3.84
C MET A 97 4.18 -10.30 -4.67
N GLN A 98 4.71 -10.64 -5.85
CA GLN A 98 4.12 -11.66 -6.72
C GLN A 98 4.10 -13.04 -6.05
N ASN A 99 5.20 -13.45 -5.42
CA ASN A 99 5.31 -14.72 -4.70
C ASN A 99 4.37 -14.81 -3.49
N ASN A 100 3.96 -13.67 -2.92
CA ASN A 100 3.02 -13.61 -1.79
C ASN A 100 1.59 -13.23 -2.21
N ASN A 101 1.29 -13.26 -3.52
CA ASN A 101 -0.01 -12.91 -4.09
C ASN A 101 -0.53 -11.51 -3.66
N ILE A 102 0.37 -10.56 -3.42
CA ILE A 102 0.07 -9.16 -3.12
C ILE A 102 -0.08 -8.43 -4.47
N GLY A 103 -1.24 -7.80 -4.68
CA GLY A 103 -1.60 -7.24 -5.99
C GLY A 103 -1.69 -5.72 -6.02
N LYS A 104 -1.54 -5.05 -4.88
CA LYS A 104 -1.65 -3.59 -4.79
C LYS A 104 -0.49 -2.99 -3.99
N LEU A 105 0.01 -1.85 -4.45
CA LEU A 105 1.08 -1.10 -3.84
C LEU A 105 0.67 0.35 -3.60
N ARG A 106 1.09 0.92 -2.48
CA ARG A 106 1.11 2.37 -2.28
C ARG A 106 2.54 2.87 -2.10
N ILE A 107 2.91 3.88 -2.88
CA ILE A 107 4.11 4.70 -2.66
C ILE A 107 3.72 6.10 -2.22
N TYR A 108 4.54 6.72 -1.37
CA TYR A 108 4.19 7.99 -0.71
C TYR A 108 4.54 9.24 -1.54
N LYS A 109 5.41 9.09 -2.53
CA LYS A 109 5.74 10.07 -3.57
C LYS A 109 6.05 9.35 -4.88
N ALA A 110 6.04 10.06 -5.99
CA ALA A 110 6.47 9.52 -7.27
C ALA A 110 7.98 9.22 -7.23
N GLU A 111 8.35 8.02 -7.69
CA GLU A 111 9.71 7.48 -7.61
C GLU A 111 10.02 6.70 -8.89
N PRO A 112 10.79 7.29 -9.84
CA PRO A 112 11.09 6.67 -11.13
C PRO A 112 11.55 5.23 -11.03
N HIS A 113 12.52 4.95 -10.16
CA HIS A 113 13.09 3.62 -9.97
C HIS A 113 12.07 2.57 -9.48
N VAL A 114 11.05 2.98 -8.72
CA VAL A 114 9.94 2.07 -8.34
C VAL A 114 9.00 1.89 -9.51
N LEU A 115 8.60 2.97 -10.19
CA LEU A 115 7.64 2.90 -11.28
C LEU A 115 8.17 2.07 -12.45
N GLU A 116 9.47 2.16 -12.75
CA GLU A 116 10.15 1.35 -13.76
C GLU A 116 10.18 -0.14 -13.37
N ALA A 117 10.58 -0.45 -12.13
CA ALA A 117 10.65 -1.83 -11.66
C ALA A 117 9.29 -2.54 -11.70
N PHE A 118 8.20 -1.80 -11.46
CA PHE A 118 6.85 -2.35 -11.45
C PHE A 118 6.18 -2.39 -12.84
N ALA A 119 6.86 -1.97 -13.91
CA ALA A 119 6.34 -2.07 -15.27
C ALA A 119 6.02 -3.52 -15.63
N ASN A 120 4.86 -3.75 -16.25
CA ASN A 120 4.33 -5.05 -16.67
C ASN A 120 4.16 -6.08 -15.53
N SER A 121 4.29 -5.68 -14.27
CA SER A 121 4.14 -6.59 -13.10
C SER A 121 2.69 -7.02 -12.84
N GLY A 122 1.71 -6.28 -13.37
CA GLY A 122 0.29 -6.43 -13.10
C GLY A 122 -0.16 -5.90 -11.72
N ILE A 123 0.76 -5.40 -10.89
CA ILE A 123 0.46 -4.84 -9.57
C ILE A 123 -0.13 -3.43 -9.72
N GLU A 124 -1.26 -3.18 -9.07
CA GLU A 124 -1.92 -1.87 -9.05
C GLU A 124 -1.19 -0.90 -8.13
N ILE A 125 -0.95 0.34 -8.58
CA ILE A 125 -0.19 1.33 -7.79
C ILE A 125 -1.04 2.56 -7.44
N ILE A 126 -0.92 2.97 -6.17
CA ILE A 126 -1.30 4.28 -5.65
C ILE A 126 -0.04 5.14 -5.52
N ILE A 127 -0.01 6.29 -6.19
CA ILE A 127 1.11 7.23 -6.13
C ILE A 127 0.72 8.43 -5.27
N GLY A 128 1.56 8.82 -4.31
CA GLY A 128 1.34 10.03 -3.52
C GLY A 128 1.84 11.31 -4.20
N VAL A 129 1.12 12.41 -4.01
CA VAL A 129 1.67 13.77 -4.12
C VAL A 129 2.16 14.15 -2.73
N ALA A 130 3.43 14.51 -2.59
CA ALA A 130 3.99 14.82 -1.29
C ALA A 130 3.42 16.14 -0.74
N ASN A 131 3.29 16.23 0.59
CA ASN A 131 2.65 17.39 1.22
C ASN A 131 3.33 18.73 0.87
N PHE A 132 4.65 18.74 0.65
CA PHE A 132 5.40 19.94 0.32
C PHE A 132 5.13 20.46 -1.11
N GLU A 133 4.70 19.59 -2.04
CA GLU A 133 4.36 19.95 -3.43
C GLU A 133 2.97 20.57 -3.54
N LEU A 134 2.10 20.34 -2.55
CA LEU A 134 0.69 20.73 -2.61
C LEU A 134 0.48 22.22 -2.83
N ARG A 135 1.32 23.07 -2.21
CA ARG A 135 1.20 24.52 -2.38
C ARG A 135 1.36 24.91 -3.84
N ASP A 136 2.44 24.47 -4.48
CA ASP A 136 2.78 24.90 -5.83
C ASP A 136 1.76 24.34 -6.84
N ILE A 137 1.45 23.04 -6.73
CA ILE A 137 0.42 22.36 -7.54
C ILE A 137 -0.94 23.03 -7.38
N SER A 138 -1.33 23.42 -6.16
CA SER A 138 -2.62 24.08 -5.92
C SER A 138 -2.72 25.47 -6.52
N SER A 139 -1.59 26.17 -6.65
CA SER A 139 -1.54 27.57 -7.07
C SER A 139 -1.36 27.76 -8.57
N ASN A 140 -0.91 26.73 -9.29
CA ASN A 140 -0.52 26.83 -10.69
C ASN A 140 -0.87 25.55 -11.45
N GLN A 141 -1.74 25.67 -12.46
CA GLN A 141 -2.18 24.55 -13.29
C GLN A 141 -1.04 23.96 -14.13
N GLU A 142 -0.10 24.77 -14.63
CA GLU A 142 1.07 24.31 -15.36
C GLU A 142 1.96 23.42 -14.49
N VAL A 143 2.07 23.71 -13.19
CA VAL A 143 2.81 22.85 -12.25
C VAL A 143 2.13 21.48 -12.10
N ALA A 144 0.79 21.45 -12.02
CA ALA A 144 0.06 20.19 -11.98
C ALA A 144 0.19 19.39 -13.29
N ASN A 145 0.19 20.08 -14.45
CA ASN A 145 0.41 19.46 -15.75
C ASN A 145 1.80 18.82 -15.82
N MET A 146 2.85 19.57 -15.47
CA MET A 146 4.22 19.06 -15.42
C MET A 146 4.34 17.87 -14.47
N TRP A 147 3.70 17.93 -13.29
CA TRP A 147 3.71 16.82 -12.36
C TRP A 147 3.14 15.54 -12.98
N VAL A 148 2.04 15.61 -13.74
CA VAL A 148 1.47 14.45 -14.45
C VAL A 148 2.37 14.00 -15.60
N ASP A 149 2.89 14.93 -16.39
CA ASP A 149 3.78 14.67 -17.52
C ASP A 149 5.09 13.98 -17.10
N GLU A 150 5.61 14.30 -15.92
CA GLU A 150 6.84 13.71 -15.37
C GLU A 150 6.59 12.39 -14.63
N ASN A 151 5.50 12.31 -13.84
CA ASN A 151 5.33 11.22 -12.87
C ASN A 151 4.33 10.13 -13.28
N ILE A 152 3.50 10.38 -14.30
CA ILE A 152 2.44 9.46 -14.73
C ILE A 152 2.63 9.03 -16.17
N ILE A 153 2.75 9.98 -17.10
CA ILE A 153 2.79 9.72 -18.54
C ILE A 153 3.93 8.76 -18.96
N PRO A 154 5.16 8.87 -18.45
CA PRO A 154 6.26 8.02 -18.90
C PRO A 154 6.08 6.54 -18.50
N TYR A 155 5.29 6.29 -17.45
CA TYR A 155 5.16 4.96 -16.84
C TYR A 155 3.84 4.28 -17.21
N TYR A 156 2.80 5.03 -17.57
CA TYR A 156 1.51 4.49 -17.96
C TYR A 156 1.46 4.17 -19.47
N PRO A 157 0.93 3.02 -19.92
CA PRO A 157 0.20 2.00 -19.17
C PRO A 157 1.05 0.81 -18.67
N ALA A 158 2.36 0.80 -18.92
CA ALA A 158 3.23 -0.32 -18.55
C ALA A 158 3.14 -0.60 -17.04
N THR A 159 3.16 0.46 -16.24
CA THR A 159 2.91 0.44 -14.80
C THR A 159 1.43 0.73 -14.53
N ASN A 160 0.76 -0.18 -13.82
CA ASN A 160 -0.69 -0.14 -13.62
C ASN A 160 -1.09 0.86 -12.50
N ILE A 161 -0.98 2.15 -12.80
CA ILE A 161 -1.35 3.23 -11.89
C ILE A 161 -2.87 3.34 -11.83
N LYS A 162 -3.44 3.30 -10.61
CA LYS A 162 -4.90 3.36 -10.38
C LYS A 162 -5.34 4.63 -9.65
N TYR A 163 -4.54 5.11 -8.70
CA TYR A 163 -4.92 6.24 -7.87
C TYR A 163 -3.75 7.20 -7.66
N ILE A 164 -4.09 8.49 -7.60
CA ILE A 164 -3.19 9.54 -7.10
C ILE A 164 -3.71 9.99 -5.73
N ALA A 165 -2.90 9.75 -4.70
CA ALA A 165 -3.12 10.17 -3.33
C ALA A 165 -2.59 11.60 -3.11
N VAL A 166 -3.45 12.61 -3.25
CA VAL A 166 -3.05 14.01 -3.12
C VAL A 166 -2.89 14.40 -1.65
N GLY A 167 -1.65 14.39 -1.17
CA GLY A 167 -1.32 14.62 0.23
C GLY A 167 -1.46 13.37 1.11
N ASN A 168 -0.60 13.30 2.13
CA ASN A 168 -0.62 12.28 3.17
C ASN A 168 -1.01 12.89 4.51
N GLN A 169 -2.24 12.63 4.95
CA GLN A 169 -2.80 13.14 6.21
C GLN A 169 -2.69 14.67 6.34
N ALA A 170 -2.78 15.39 5.21
CA ALA A 170 -2.55 16.83 5.14
C ALA A 170 -3.51 17.66 6.01
N PHE A 171 -4.68 17.10 6.31
CA PHE A 171 -5.69 17.73 7.16
C PHE A 171 -5.38 17.67 8.67
N GLU A 172 -4.37 16.91 9.10
CA GLU A 172 -4.04 16.74 10.53
C GLU A 172 -3.06 17.79 11.04
N LYS A 173 -3.56 18.96 11.48
CA LYS A 173 -2.75 20.05 12.07
C LYS A 173 -1.52 20.45 11.21
N THR A 174 -1.59 20.24 9.89
CA THR A 174 -0.53 20.66 8.98
C THR A 174 -0.92 21.96 8.30
N LYS A 175 0.07 22.73 7.84
CA LYS A 175 -0.13 23.93 7.01
C LYS A 175 -0.61 23.60 5.59
N TYR A 176 -0.79 22.33 5.24
CA TYR A 176 -1.04 21.90 3.88
C TYR A 176 -2.50 21.59 3.55
N GLY A 177 -3.37 21.44 4.56
CA GLY A 177 -4.78 21.08 4.36
C GLY A 177 -5.51 22.02 3.40
N LEU A 178 -5.24 23.33 3.47
CA LEU A 178 -5.88 24.34 2.62
C LEU A 178 -5.56 24.21 1.12
N TYR A 179 -4.48 23.49 0.76
CA TYR A 179 -4.07 23.33 -0.63
C TYR A 179 -4.63 22.06 -1.27
N VAL A 180 -5.13 21.10 -0.47
CA VAL A 180 -5.47 19.76 -0.94
C VAL A 180 -6.56 19.79 -2.00
N LEU A 181 -7.66 20.51 -1.76
CA LEU A 181 -8.78 20.55 -2.70
C LEU A 181 -8.38 21.16 -4.06
N SER A 182 -7.70 22.31 -4.04
CA SER A 182 -7.23 22.95 -5.26
C SER A 182 -6.17 22.11 -5.99
N ALA A 183 -5.25 21.47 -5.26
CA ALA A 183 -4.28 20.54 -5.86
C ALA A 183 -4.96 19.33 -6.50
N MET A 184 -5.98 18.75 -5.85
CA MET A 184 -6.76 17.65 -6.43
C MET A 184 -7.44 18.07 -7.74
N ASN A 185 -8.07 19.24 -7.76
CA ASN A 185 -8.71 19.76 -8.96
C ASN A 185 -7.70 19.95 -10.10
N ASN A 186 -6.54 20.55 -9.81
CA ASN A 186 -5.53 20.79 -10.83
C ASN A 186 -4.93 19.48 -11.38
N ILE A 187 -4.70 18.48 -10.52
CA ILE A 187 -4.26 17.14 -10.95
C ILE A 187 -5.35 16.43 -11.77
N GLN A 188 -6.62 16.57 -11.38
CA GLN A 188 -7.74 16.01 -12.12
C GLN A 188 -7.83 16.60 -13.54
N ILE A 189 -7.67 17.93 -13.68
CA ILE A 189 -7.61 18.62 -14.97
C ILE A 189 -6.40 18.16 -15.81
N ALA A 190 -5.24 17.97 -15.18
CA ALA A 190 -4.05 17.47 -15.86
C ALA A 190 -4.25 16.03 -16.39
N LEU A 191 -4.91 15.16 -15.62
CA LEU A 191 -5.29 13.82 -16.07
C LEU A 191 -6.31 13.85 -17.20
N GLU A 192 -7.27 14.77 -17.18
CA GLU A 192 -8.25 14.96 -18.26
C GLU A 192 -7.57 15.38 -19.57
N LYS A 193 -6.61 16.31 -19.49
CA LYS A 193 -5.77 16.72 -20.63
C LYS A 193 -4.99 15.54 -21.23
N ALA A 194 -4.58 14.58 -20.39
CA ALA A 194 -3.92 13.34 -20.79
C ALA A 194 -4.88 12.20 -21.19
N ASN A 195 -6.21 12.40 -21.14
CA ASN A 195 -7.23 11.36 -21.35
C ASN A 195 -7.16 10.17 -20.35
N LEU A 196 -6.71 10.41 -19.12
CA LEU A 196 -6.52 9.40 -18.07
C LEU A 196 -7.55 9.47 -16.93
N GLN A 197 -8.46 10.44 -16.92
CA GLN A 197 -9.45 10.69 -15.86
C GLN A 197 -10.39 9.51 -15.54
N HIS A 198 -10.63 8.64 -16.52
CA HIS A 198 -11.45 7.44 -16.34
C HIS A 198 -10.63 6.22 -15.92
N ARG A 199 -9.29 6.30 -16.00
CA ARG A 199 -8.35 5.21 -15.70
C ARG A 199 -7.67 5.40 -14.34
N ILE A 200 -7.35 6.64 -13.99
CA ILE A 200 -6.65 7.02 -12.77
C ILE A 200 -7.56 7.95 -11.97
N LYS A 201 -7.78 7.65 -10.68
CA LYS A 201 -8.64 8.43 -9.79
C LYS A 201 -7.83 9.25 -8.80
N VAL A 202 -8.28 10.46 -8.53
CA VAL A 202 -7.64 11.39 -7.59
C VAL A 202 -8.40 11.36 -6.27
N SER A 203 -7.68 11.22 -5.16
CA SER A 203 -8.27 11.25 -3.82
C SER A 203 -7.21 11.72 -2.81
N PRO A 204 -7.57 12.38 -1.71
CA PRO A 204 -6.62 12.66 -0.66
C PRO A 204 -6.55 11.48 0.32
N THR A 205 -5.50 11.42 1.14
CA THR A 205 -5.46 10.47 2.25
C THR A 205 -5.59 11.18 3.59
N HIS A 206 -6.42 10.61 4.46
CA HIS A 206 -6.74 11.15 5.77
C HIS A 206 -6.24 10.18 6.84
N GLY A 207 -5.73 10.74 7.94
CA GLY A 207 -5.55 9.94 9.14
C GLY A 207 -6.82 9.95 9.98
N ARG A 208 -6.76 9.32 11.16
CA ARG A 208 -7.92 9.18 12.03
C ARG A 208 -8.40 10.52 12.60
N ALA A 209 -7.54 11.53 12.71
CA ALA A 209 -7.86 12.76 13.44
C ALA A 209 -8.99 13.59 12.79
N VAL A 210 -9.32 13.28 11.53
CA VAL A 210 -10.46 13.89 10.83
C VAL A 210 -11.81 13.47 11.38
N ILE A 211 -11.88 12.33 12.09
CA ILE A 211 -13.06 11.86 12.81
C ILE A 211 -12.77 11.96 14.32
N PRO A 212 -13.50 12.79 15.09
CA PRO A 212 -13.35 12.83 16.53
C PRO A 212 -13.78 11.48 17.13
N MET A 213 -13.27 11.14 18.31
CA MET A 213 -13.55 9.86 18.94
C MET A 213 -15.05 9.67 19.16
N SER A 214 -15.66 8.75 18.41
CA SER A 214 -17.05 8.33 18.59
C SER A 214 -17.08 6.88 19.07
N LEU A 215 -17.96 6.59 20.02
CA LEU A 215 -18.15 5.25 20.55
C LEU A 215 -18.94 4.34 19.58
N LEU A 216 -19.66 4.92 18.60
CA LEU A 216 -20.50 4.19 17.65
C LEU A 216 -20.21 4.63 16.20
N PRO A 217 -20.02 3.69 15.25
CA PRO A 217 -19.83 4.03 13.84
C PRO A 217 -20.95 4.88 13.24
N SER A 218 -22.21 4.65 13.63
CA SER A 218 -23.37 5.40 13.14
C SER A 218 -23.40 6.87 13.57
N LYS A 219 -22.57 7.26 14.54
CA LYS A 219 -22.44 8.65 15.04
C LYS A 219 -21.16 9.33 14.55
N GLY A 220 -20.44 8.72 13.60
CA GLY A 220 -19.22 9.31 13.03
C GLY A 220 -19.53 10.62 12.30
N THR A 221 -18.85 11.70 12.69
CA THR A 221 -18.91 13.00 12.01
C THR A 221 -17.51 13.49 11.70
N PHE A 222 -17.33 14.34 10.70
CA PHE A 222 -16.05 15.02 10.51
C PHE A 222 -15.84 16.06 11.60
N ASN A 223 -14.58 16.23 11.99
CA ASN A 223 -14.20 17.23 12.98
C ASN A 223 -14.26 18.63 12.36
N ASN A 224 -15.03 19.53 12.97
CA ASN A 224 -15.26 20.89 12.50
C ASN A 224 -14.00 21.77 12.47
N ARG A 225 -12.88 21.32 13.05
CA ARG A 225 -11.58 22.03 13.06
C ARG A 225 -10.67 21.68 11.87
N VAL A 226 -11.16 20.88 10.94
CA VAL A 226 -10.38 20.30 9.83
C VAL A 226 -10.69 21.00 8.49
N ASN A 227 -11.39 22.14 8.54
CA ASN A 227 -11.64 23.02 7.40
C ASN A 227 -10.48 23.98 7.16
#